data_AF-A0A194WW12-F1
#
_entry.id   AF-A0A194WW12-F1
#
_cell.length_a   1.000
_cell.length_b   1.000
_cell.length_c   1.000
_cell.angle_alpha   90.00
_cell.angle_beta   90.00
_cell.angle_gamma   90.00
#
_symmetry.space_group_name_H-M   'P 1'
#
loop_
_entity.id
_entity.type
_entity.pdbx_description
1 polymer ?
#
loop_
_entity_poly.entity_id
_entity_poly.type
_entity_poly.pdbx_seq_one_letter_code
_entity_poly.pdbx_strand_id
1 'polypeptide(L)'
;MAYYSDPFIYLLFTIDPGLGCISFNALVAFIVTLAVLFAIVRRSKDWPEAIRLHVGLALLSLWLITHWIDSVISHVDRNVTAYAQIYTMFTHIIRICTDVLVITGLWRIIIRYDFLRPLKVDAFADNLFSGVLWTLATVHIALLVAATGLWLKNQNGDEDETERVARARSALEVTYITVQFCAMLVMSIYACSRATERQTGCAYYDEFGYMAHAAFALLLRSFCEIVIVGQLDRSHSDIYDPQRARDVMYGLCSIYLVLVVAFAVPEKGKEDPLVIKDHAAVEEIKRLIEERIAEVTDGGKNTAPTMSSVLNGIEENLRAQTVPADAQQEYFMKLNEIARLRKQFANWEPVYKGSNNANGQNEIIELVEKNDRKAAAEDNTQRTGVGRMMRSWQGKSNSESKPKKDVEEDEPRPQPGVWATTEDAV
;
A
#
# COMPACT_ATOMS: atom_id res chain seq x y z
N MET A 1 -59.63 33.83 9.33
CA MET A 1 -58.60 32.86 9.77
C MET A 1 -57.26 33.33 9.23
N ALA A 2 -56.48 34.02 10.06
CA ALA A 2 -55.12 34.40 9.73
C ALA A 2 -54.21 33.24 10.15
N TYR A 3 -53.52 32.62 9.18
CA TYR A 3 -52.43 31.69 9.46
C TYR A 3 -51.24 32.51 9.98
N TYR A 4 -51.10 32.58 11.30
CA TYR A 4 -49.81 32.85 11.91
C TYR A 4 -48.92 31.64 11.60
N SER A 5 -48.09 31.78 10.56
CA SER A 5 -47.02 30.83 10.29
C SER A 5 -45.89 31.11 11.27
N ASP A 6 -45.54 30.08 12.05
CA ASP A 6 -44.50 30.16 13.08
C ASP A 6 -43.15 30.63 12.49
N PRO A 7 -42.59 31.76 12.96
CA PRO A 7 -41.25 32.20 12.54
C PRO A 7 -40.13 31.29 13.07
N PHE A 8 -40.44 30.37 14.00
CA PHE A 8 -39.47 29.46 14.60
C PHE A 8 -39.06 28.29 13.69
N ILE A 9 -39.89 27.91 12.71
CA ILE A 9 -39.56 26.82 11.78
C ILE A 9 -38.62 27.29 10.66
N TYR A 10 -38.64 28.59 10.32
CA TYR A 10 -37.72 29.16 9.33
C TYR A 10 -36.30 29.40 9.87
N LEU A 11 -36.14 29.52 11.19
CA LEU A 11 -34.83 29.75 11.80
C LEU A 11 -33.95 28.49 11.87
N LEU A 12 -34.53 27.29 11.75
CA LEU A 12 -33.80 26.02 11.86
C LEU A 12 -33.21 25.50 10.54
N PHE A 13 -33.56 26.08 9.38
CA PHE A 13 -33.16 25.56 8.06
C PHE A 13 -32.76 26.64 7.05
N THR A 14 -32.01 27.65 7.49
CA THR A 14 -31.21 28.47 6.56
C THR A 14 -29.73 28.33 6.88
N ILE A 15 -29.28 27.08 7.08
CA ILE A 15 -27.85 26.77 6.97
C ILE A 15 -27.49 27.05 5.51
N ASP A 16 -26.55 27.96 5.30
CA ASP A 16 -25.97 28.20 3.97
C ASP A 16 -25.61 26.82 3.38
N PRO A 17 -26.14 26.44 2.20
CA PRO A 17 -25.86 25.14 1.61
C PRO A 17 -24.34 24.88 1.46
N GLY A 18 -23.52 25.94 1.36
CA GLY A 18 -22.06 25.82 1.41
C GLY A 18 -21.53 25.35 2.77
N LEU A 19 -22.06 25.89 3.87
CA LEU A 19 -21.65 25.53 5.24
C LEU A 19 -22.00 24.06 5.57
N GLY A 20 -23.11 23.57 5.03
CA GLY A 20 -23.51 22.16 5.14
C GLY A 20 -22.48 21.22 4.50
N CYS A 21 -22.06 21.50 3.26
CA CYS A 21 -21.04 20.71 2.55
C CYS A 21 -19.69 20.72 3.28
N ILE A 22 -19.25 21.88 3.77
CA ILE A 22 -17.99 22.00 4.53
C ILE A 22 -18.05 21.15 5.81
N SER A 23 -19.14 21.23 6.56
CA SER A 23 -19.33 20.48 7.80
C SER A 23 -19.36 18.97 7.53
N PHE A 24 -20.00 18.54 6.44
CA PHE A 24 -20.01 17.16 6.00
C PHE A 24 -18.59 16.67 5.64
N ASN A 25 -17.85 17.44 4.82
CA ASN A 25 -16.48 17.10 4.44
C ASN A 25 -15.56 17.00 5.67
N ALA A 26 -15.73 17.88 6.67
CA ALA A 26 -15.01 17.83 7.94
C ALA A 26 -15.30 16.52 8.70
N LEU A 27 -16.58 16.15 8.82
CA LEU A 27 -17.03 14.94 9.50
C LEU A 27 -16.48 13.69 8.82
N VAL A 28 -16.55 13.62 7.48
CA VAL A 28 -15.99 12.53 6.68
C VAL A 28 -14.48 12.42 6.92
N ALA A 29 -13.75 13.52 6.78
CA ALA A 29 -12.30 13.54 7.00
C ALA A 29 -11.94 13.06 8.41
N PHE A 30 -12.67 13.49 9.44
CA PHE A 30 -12.48 13.06 10.82
C PHE A 30 -12.72 11.56 11.02
N ILE A 31 -13.89 11.06 10.61
CA ILE A 31 -14.26 9.63 10.77
C ILE A 31 -13.27 8.74 10.01
N VAL A 32 -12.97 9.08 8.76
CA VAL A 32 -12.04 8.28 7.95
C VAL A 32 -10.65 8.27 8.56
N THR A 33 -10.14 9.42 9.00
CA THR A 33 -8.82 9.51 9.63
C THR A 33 -8.75 8.66 10.89
N LEU A 34 -9.77 8.71 11.75
CA LEU A 34 -9.82 7.89 12.97
C LEU A 34 -9.85 6.39 12.65
N ALA A 35 -10.67 5.97 11.67
CA ALA A 35 -10.74 4.58 11.24
C ALA A 35 -9.42 4.10 10.62
N VAL A 36 -8.74 4.93 9.83
CA VAL A 36 -7.44 4.63 9.23
C VAL A 36 -6.36 4.50 10.29
N LEU A 37 -6.31 5.41 11.27
CA LEU A 37 -5.39 5.30 12.40
C LEU A 37 -5.63 4.01 13.20
N PHE A 38 -6.89 3.68 13.48
CA PHE A 38 -7.26 2.44 14.13
C PHE A 38 -6.79 1.21 13.33
N ALA A 39 -7.05 1.18 12.02
CA ALA A 39 -6.63 0.10 11.13
C ALA A 39 -5.10 -0.05 11.08
N ILE A 40 -4.35 1.05 11.06
CA ILE A 40 -2.88 1.05 11.07
C ILE A 40 -2.33 0.54 12.40
N VAL A 41 -2.91 0.93 13.53
CA VAL A 41 -2.47 0.49 14.86
C VAL A 41 -2.76 -1.00 15.10
N ARG A 42 -3.91 -1.48 14.63
CA ARG A 42 -4.36 -2.88 14.74
C ARG A 42 -3.57 -3.83 13.83
N ARG A 43 -2.94 -3.29 12.78
CA ARG A 43 -2.27 -4.03 11.71
C ARG A 43 -1.23 -5.04 12.25
N SER A 44 -1.34 -6.29 11.81
CA SER A 44 -0.26 -7.27 11.99
C SER A 44 0.96 -6.94 11.11
N LYS A 45 2.16 -7.05 11.68
CA LYS A 45 3.43 -6.85 10.93
C LYS A 45 3.64 -7.93 9.86
N ASP A 46 2.97 -9.06 9.99
CA ASP A 46 3.21 -10.27 9.19
C ASP A 46 2.49 -10.25 7.82
N TRP A 47 1.81 -9.13 7.49
CA TRP A 47 1.02 -8.95 6.28
C TRP A 47 1.63 -7.86 5.39
N PRO A 48 2.66 -8.18 4.58
CA PRO A 48 3.31 -7.22 3.68
C PRO A 48 2.39 -6.76 2.53
N GLU A 49 1.42 -7.57 2.11
CA GLU A 49 0.47 -7.25 1.04
C GLU A 49 -0.49 -6.14 1.47
N ALA A 50 -0.84 -6.10 2.76
CA ALA A 50 -1.66 -5.05 3.32
C ALA A 50 -0.97 -3.68 3.35
N ILE A 51 0.37 -3.61 3.21
CA ILE A 51 1.12 -2.32 3.18
C ILE A 51 0.51 -1.37 2.16
N ARG A 52 0.27 -1.85 0.94
CA ARG A 52 -0.21 -1.01 -0.15
C ARG A 52 -1.58 -0.42 0.16
N LEU A 53 -2.49 -1.25 0.70
CA LEU A 53 -3.82 -0.82 1.10
C LEU A 53 -3.73 0.24 2.22
N HIS A 54 -2.91 0.01 3.25
CA HIS A 54 -2.76 0.97 4.35
C HIS A 54 -2.12 2.29 3.91
N VAL A 55 -1.13 2.25 3.01
CA VAL A 55 -0.56 3.48 2.42
C VAL A 55 -1.63 4.22 1.62
N GLY A 56 -2.42 3.49 0.81
CA GLY A 56 -3.57 4.07 0.10
C GLY A 56 -4.57 4.71 1.05
N LEU A 57 -4.93 4.05 2.14
CA LEU A 57 -5.85 4.58 3.16
C LEU A 57 -5.29 5.82 3.88
N ALA A 58 -3.99 5.85 4.17
CA ALA A 58 -3.34 7.03 4.74
C ALA A 58 -3.38 8.21 3.77
N LEU A 59 -3.14 7.98 2.48
CA LEU A 59 -3.27 9.00 1.44
C LEU A 59 -4.73 9.44 1.23
N LEU A 60 -5.71 8.53 1.40
CA LEU A 60 -7.14 8.86 1.38
C LEU A 60 -7.50 9.84 2.50
N SER A 61 -7.03 9.57 3.72
CA SER A 61 -7.22 10.46 4.87
C SER A 61 -6.56 11.83 4.61
N LEU A 62 -5.33 11.84 4.11
CA LEU A 62 -4.62 13.08 3.74
C LEU A 62 -5.40 13.87 2.68
N TRP A 63 -5.86 13.19 1.63
CA TRP A 63 -6.65 13.81 0.57
C TRP A 63 -7.95 14.43 1.12
N LEU A 64 -8.71 13.71 1.93
CA LEU A 64 -9.95 14.21 2.54
C LEU A 64 -9.72 15.45 3.39
N ILE A 65 -8.62 15.49 4.17
CA ILE A 65 -8.25 16.66 4.96
C ILE A 65 -7.92 17.84 4.03
N THR A 66 -7.11 17.61 2.99
CA THR A 66 -6.75 18.66 2.03
C THR A 66 -7.96 19.19 1.25
N HIS A 67 -8.90 18.31 0.91
CA HIS A 67 -10.15 18.63 0.21
C HIS A 67 -11.11 19.43 1.11
N TRP A 68 -11.19 19.07 2.39
CA TRP A 68 -11.93 19.85 3.37
C TRP A 68 -11.35 21.25 3.55
N ILE A 69 -10.02 21.37 3.67
CA ILE A 69 -9.34 22.68 3.74
C ILE A 69 -9.63 23.50 2.48
N ASP A 70 -9.56 22.88 1.30
CA ASP A 70 -9.88 23.52 0.01
C ASP A 70 -11.32 24.05 -0.02
N SER A 71 -12.26 23.24 0.49
CA SER A 71 -13.68 23.60 0.59
C SER A 71 -13.89 24.81 1.51
N VAL A 72 -13.16 24.90 2.62
CA VAL A 72 -13.21 26.04 3.55
C VAL A 72 -12.64 27.30 2.87
N ILE A 73 -11.46 27.19 2.26
CA ILE A 73 -10.80 28.33 1.59
C ILE A 73 -11.68 28.86 0.46
N SER A 74 -12.19 27.98 -0.40
CA SER A 74 -13.03 28.36 -1.56
C SER A 74 -14.37 28.97 -1.16
N HIS A 75 -14.85 28.68 0.05
CA HIS A 75 -16.06 29.30 0.58
C HIS A 75 -15.81 30.71 1.12
N VAL A 76 -14.62 30.94 1.71
CA VAL A 76 -14.23 32.24 2.28
C VAL A 76 -13.67 33.20 1.22
N ASP A 77 -12.88 32.69 0.28
CA ASP A 77 -12.30 33.46 -0.82
C ASP A 77 -12.72 32.86 -2.17
N ARG A 78 -13.35 33.69 -3.01
CA ARG A 78 -13.84 33.27 -4.34
C ARG A 78 -12.80 33.48 -5.45
N ASN A 79 -11.68 34.12 -5.15
CA ASN A 79 -10.69 34.45 -6.17
C ASN A 79 -9.79 33.25 -6.49
N VAL A 80 -9.90 32.77 -7.73
CA VAL A 80 -9.03 31.71 -8.24
C VAL A 80 -7.64 32.29 -8.51
N THR A 81 -6.69 32.00 -7.63
CA THR A 81 -5.28 32.39 -7.79
C THR A 81 -4.47 31.27 -8.47
N ALA A 82 -3.29 31.60 -8.99
CA ALA A 82 -2.34 30.61 -9.49
C ALA A 82 -1.97 29.56 -8.43
N TYR A 83 -1.87 29.97 -7.16
CA TYR A 83 -1.62 29.07 -6.04
C TYR A 83 -2.77 28.10 -5.82
N ALA A 84 -4.02 28.55 -5.94
CA ALA A 84 -5.19 27.68 -5.84
C ALA A 84 -5.16 26.59 -6.92
N GLN A 85 -4.85 26.93 -8.18
CA GLN A 85 -4.76 25.94 -9.26
C GLN A 85 -3.65 24.90 -9.06
N ILE A 86 -2.48 25.32 -8.57
CA ILE A 86 -1.37 24.41 -8.24
C ILE A 86 -1.77 23.48 -7.08
N TYR A 87 -2.45 24.03 -6.07
CA TYR A 87 -2.92 23.25 -4.94
C TYR A 87 -3.97 22.21 -5.36
N THR A 88 -4.98 22.60 -6.15
CA THR A 88 -5.99 21.68 -6.70
C THR A 88 -5.34 20.58 -7.55
N MET A 89 -4.36 20.92 -8.38
CA MET A 89 -3.60 19.91 -9.13
C MET A 89 -2.95 18.88 -8.19
N PHE A 90 -2.29 19.34 -7.11
CA PHE A 90 -1.64 18.46 -6.15
C PHE A 90 -2.63 17.57 -5.38
N THR A 91 -3.77 18.11 -4.94
CA THR A 91 -4.81 17.33 -4.25
C THR A 91 -5.39 16.26 -5.18
N HIS A 92 -5.60 16.56 -6.45
CA HIS A 92 -6.03 15.58 -7.46
C HIS A 92 -4.98 14.47 -7.68
N ILE A 93 -3.68 14.79 -7.68
CA ILE A 93 -2.62 13.78 -7.77
C ILE A 93 -2.69 12.82 -6.57
N ILE A 94 -2.83 13.34 -5.35
CA ILE A 94 -2.98 12.50 -4.15
C ILE A 94 -4.21 11.59 -4.29
N ARG A 95 -5.33 12.12 -4.81
CA ARG A 95 -6.55 11.34 -5.05
C ARG A 95 -6.31 10.17 -6.02
N ILE A 96 -5.67 10.43 -7.16
CA ILE A 96 -5.37 9.42 -8.18
C ILE A 96 -4.48 8.31 -7.58
N CYS A 97 -3.41 8.70 -6.89
CA CYS A 97 -2.49 7.75 -6.24
C CYS A 97 -3.20 6.91 -5.16
N THR A 98 -4.07 7.55 -4.38
CA THR A 98 -4.90 6.89 -3.37
C THR A 98 -5.76 5.81 -3.99
N ASP A 99 -6.48 6.12 -5.07
CA ASP A 99 -7.40 5.19 -5.72
C ASP A 99 -6.66 3.96 -6.23
N VAL A 100 -5.54 4.15 -6.91
CA VAL A 100 -4.73 3.03 -7.42
C VAL A 100 -4.21 2.17 -6.27
N LEU A 101 -3.71 2.77 -5.19
CA LEU A 101 -3.15 2.02 -4.05
C LEU A 101 -4.22 1.26 -3.28
N VAL A 102 -5.41 1.85 -3.10
CA VAL A 102 -6.54 1.20 -2.43
C VAL A 102 -7.06 0.04 -3.28
N ILE A 103 -7.27 0.24 -4.59
CA ILE A 103 -7.78 -0.80 -5.51
C ILE A 103 -6.77 -1.95 -5.61
N THR A 104 -5.50 -1.65 -5.90
CA THR A 104 -4.47 -2.69 -6.05
C THR A 104 -4.10 -3.36 -4.72
N GLY A 105 -4.17 -2.61 -3.61
CA GLY A 105 -4.00 -3.15 -2.27
C GLY A 105 -5.12 -4.13 -1.91
N LEU A 106 -6.38 -3.74 -2.14
CA LEU A 106 -7.53 -4.61 -1.89
C LEU A 106 -7.49 -5.87 -2.75
N TRP A 107 -7.20 -5.72 -4.05
CA TRP A 107 -7.03 -6.84 -4.98
C TRP A 107 -6.04 -7.88 -4.46
N ARG A 108 -4.86 -7.42 -3.99
CA ARG A 108 -3.83 -8.30 -3.43
C ARG A 108 -4.27 -9.02 -2.18
N ILE A 109 -5.05 -8.36 -1.32
CA ILE A 109 -5.56 -9.03 -0.12
C ILE A 109 -6.60 -10.07 -0.51
N ILE A 110 -7.54 -9.77 -1.42
CA ILE A 110 -8.52 -10.73 -1.93
C ILE A 110 -7.81 -11.95 -2.53
N ILE A 111 -6.80 -11.73 -3.37
CA ILE A 111 -5.99 -12.80 -3.97
C ILE A 111 -5.22 -13.58 -2.89
N ARG A 112 -4.63 -12.93 -1.87
CA ARG A 112 -3.94 -13.64 -0.77
C ARG A 112 -4.89 -14.59 -0.05
N TYR A 113 -6.13 -14.16 0.20
CA TYR A 113 -7.16 -15.03 0.74
C TYR A 113 -7.57 -16.14 -0.23
N ASP A 114 -7.45 -15.94 -1.55
CA ASP A 114 -7.68 -16.99 -2.56
C ASP A 114 -6.51 -17.93 -2.78
N PHE A 115 -5.27 -17.51 -2.50
CA PHE A 115 -4.07 -18.36 -2.46
C PHE A 115 -4.07 -19.37 -1.30
N LEU A 116 -5.14 -19.41 -0.50
CA LEU A 116 -5.56 -20.64 0.17
C LEU A 116 -5.97 -21.76 -0.82
N ARG A 117 -5.91 -21.52 -2.13
CA ARG A 117 -5.86 -22.52 -3.20
C ARG A 117 -4.78 -22.16 -4.22
N PRO A 118 -4.16 -23.15 -4.87
CA PRO A 118 -2.98 -22.92 -5.68
C PRO A 118 -3.34 -22.64 -7.15
N LEU A 119 -3.23 -21.39 -7.58
CA LEU A 119 -3.23 -21.04 -9.00
C LEU A 119 -1.93 -20.28 -9.33
N LYS A 120 -1.03 -20.93 -10.09
CA LYS A 120 0.22 -20.33 -10.60
C LYS A 120 0.01 -19.13 -11.54
N VAL A 121 -1.25 -18.75 -11.82
CA VAL A 121 -1.63 -17.77 -12.83
C VAL A 121 -1.64 -16.34 -12.29
N ASP A 122 -1.66 -16.13 -10.96
CA ASP A 122 -2.09 -14.82 -10.44
C ASP A 122 -0.98 -13.77 -10.33
N ALA A 123 0.30 -14.14 -10.30
CA ALA A 123 1.37 -13.13 -10.24
C ALA A 123 1.45 -12.28 -11.53
N PHE A 124 1.24 -12.91 -12.69
CA PHE A 124 1.17 -12.18 -13.96
C PHE A 124 -0.10 -11.34 -14.02
N ALA A 125 -1.26 -11.90 -13.64
CA ALA A 125 -2.52 -11.17 -13.63
C ALA A 125 -2.53 -9.99 -12.65
N ASP A 126 -1.97 -10.13 -11.44
CA ASP A 126 -1.79 -9.04 -10.46
C ASP A 126 -0.88 -7.95 -11.01
N ASN A 127 0.27 -8.31 -11.58
CA ASN A 127 1.19 -7.35 -12.17
C ASN A 127 0.61 -6.64 -13.38
N LEU A 128 -0.14 -7.35 -14.23
CA LEU A 128 -0.83 -6.78 -15.39
C LEU A 128 -1.94 -5.81 -14.93
N PHE A 129 -2.79 -6.25 -13.99
CA PHE A 129 -3.86 -5.44 -13.42
C PHE A 129 -3.33 -4.15 -12.78
N SER A 130 -2.33 -4.28 -11.90
CA SER A 130 -1.69 -3.14 -11.26
C SER A 130 -0.96 -2.25 -12.27
N GLY A 131 -0.28 -2.84 -13.26
CA GLY A 131 0.45 -2.12 -14.30
C GLY A 131 -0.46 -1.27 -15.19
N VAL A 132 -1.62 -1.80 -15.60
CA VAL A 132 -2.61 -1.05 -16.38
C VAL A 132 -3.14 0.15 -15.59
N LEU A 133 -3.51 -0.05 -14.31
CA LEU A 133 -4.00 1.04 -13.46
C LEU A 133 -2.95 2.14 -13.24
N TRP A 134 -1.70 1.76 -12.96
CA TRP A 134 -0.60 2.72 -12.81
C TRP A 134 -0.26 3.46 -14.10
N THR A 135 -0.33 2.78 -15.25
CA THR A 135 -0.09 3.41 -16.55
C THR A 135 -1.15 4.48 -16.81
N LEU A 136 -2.43 4.14 -16.65
CA LEU A 136 -3.52 5.10 -16.85
C LEU A 136 -3.46 6.26 -15.85
N ALA A 137 -3.16 5.97 -14.58
CA ALA A 137 -2.97 7.00 -13.56
C ALA A 137 -1.81 7.95 -13.90
N THR A 138 -0.69 7.42 -14.41
CA THR A 138 0.47 8.23 -14.81
C THR A 138 0.12 9.15 -15.97
N VAL A 139 -0.58 8.63 -16.99
CA VAL A 139 -1.05 9.43 -18.13
C VAL A 139 -2.03 10.51 -17.66
N HIS A 140 -2.93 10.19 -16.72
CA HIS A 140 -3.86 11.16 -16.13
C HIS A 140 -3.11 12.27 -15.37
N ILE A 141 -2.16 11.90 -14.51
CA ILE A 141 -1.32 12.88 -13.79
C ILE A 141 -0.56 13.77 -14.78
N ALA A 142 0.00 13.19 -15.86
CA ALA A 142 0.71 13.96 -16.87
C ALA A 142 -0.19 14.98 -17.58
N LEU A 143 -1.42 14.59 -17.97
CA LEU A 143 -2.39 15.52 -18.55
C LEU A 143 -2.86 16.58 -17.57
N LEU A 144 -3.03 16.22 -16.29
CA LEU A 144 -3.41 17.16 -15.24
C LEU A 144 -2.32 18.23 -15.06
N VAL A 145 -1.06 17.83 -14.95
CA VAL A 145 0.09 18.74 -14.85
C VAL A 145 0.21 19.61 -16.10
N ALA A 146 0.04 19.03 -17.29
CA ALA A 146 0.09 19.78 -18.55
C ALA A 146 -1.04 20.82 -18.65
N ALA A 147 -2.26 20.46 -18.24
CA ALA A 147 -3.41 21.38 -18.22
C ALA A 147 -3.17 22.56 -17.26
N THR A 148 -2.70 22.29 -16.04
CA THR A 148 -2.36 23.34 -15.08
C THR A 148 -1.20 24.22 -15.58
N GLY A 149 -0.18 23.63 -16.19
CA GLY A 149 0.95 24.37 -16.77
C GLY A 149 0.53 25.30 -17.92
N LEU A 150 -0.35 24.83 -18.82
CA LEU A 150 -0.90 25.65 -19.89
C LEU A 150 -1.80 26.77 -19.37
N TRP A 151 -2.64 26.48 -18.38
CA TRP A 151 -3.47 27.50 -17.74
C TRP A 151 -2.62 28.62 -17.13
N LEU A 152 -1.53 28.26 -16.43
CA LEU A 152 -0.60 29.24 -15.85
C LEU A 152 0.14 30.05 -16.92
N LYS A 153 0.52 29.43 -18.03
CA LYS A 153 1.22 30.08 -19.14
C LYS A 153 0.29 31.04 -19.92
N ASN A 154 -0.94 30.61 -20.17
CA ASN A 154 -1.89 31.28 -21.07
C ASN A 154 -2.85 32.22 -20.34
N GLN A 155 -2.54 32.66 -19.11
CA GLN A 155 -3.33 33.65 -18.37
C GLN A 155 -3.65 34.93 -19.16
N ASN A 156 -2.90 35.22 -20.24
CA ASN A 156 -3.02 36.46 -21.03
C ASN A 156 -3.18 36.29 -22.56
N GLY A 157 -3.50 35.13 -23.16
CA GLY A 157 -3.68 35.18 -24.63
C GLY A 157 -3.93 33.96 -25.52
N ASP A 158 -4.23 32.75 -25.03
CA ASP A 158 -4.65 31.68 -25.96
C ASP A 158 -5.59 30.65 -25.27
N GLU A 159 -6.89 30.95 -25.33
CA GLU A 159 -7.95 30.13 -24.74
C GLU A 159 -8.12 28.79 -25.48
N ASP A 160 -7.88 28.77 -26.79
CA ASP A 160 -8.09 27.60 -27.67
C ASP A 160 -7.16 26.42 -27.32
N GLU A 161 -5.87 26.69 -27.05
CA GLU A 161 -4.92 25.65 -26.64
C GLU A 161 -5.28 25.06 -25.26
N THR A 162 -5.70 25.93 -24.33
CA THR A 162 -6.11 25.55 -22.99
C THR A 162 -7.35 24.66 -23.05
N GLU A 163 -8.33 25.04 -23.88
CA GLU A 163 -9.56 24.28 -24.08
C GLU A 163 -9.28 22.91 -24.72
N ARG A 164 -8.41 22.84 -25.73
CA ARG A 164 -8.03 21.57 -26.37
C ARG A 164 -7.43 20.58 -25.37
N VAL A 165 -6.54 21.04 -24.49
CA VAL A 165 -5.94 20.17 -23.46
C VAL A 165 -6.94 19.84 -22.35
N ALA A 166 -7.82 20.76 -21.98
CA ALA A 166 -8.90 20.48 -21.03
C ALA A 166 -9.87 19.41 -21.54
N ARG A 167 -10.26 19.45 -22.83
CA ARG A 167 -11.07 18.41 -23.48
C ARG A 167 -10.35 17.06 -23.51
N ALA A 168 -9.06 17.04 -23.86
CA ALA A 168 -8.26 15.81 -23.84
C ALA A 168 -8.15 15.21 -22.42
N ARG A 169 -7.98 16.06 -21.41
CA ARG A 169 -7.99 15.66 -19.99
C ARG A 169 -9.34 15.06 -19.60
N SER A 170 -10.45 15.72 -19.94
CA SER A 170 -11.79 15.24 -19.63
C SER A 170 -12.09 13.88 -20.28
N ALA A 171 -11.74 13.71 -21.56
CA ALA A 171 -11.90 12.43 -22.25
C ALA A 171 -11.07 11.31 -21.61
N LEU A 172 -9.84 11.61 -21.17
CA LEU A 172 -9.02 10.64 -20.44
C LEU A 172 -9.57 10.36 -19.04
N GLU A 173 -10.07 11.37 -18.31
CA GLU A 173 -10.71 11.19 -17.00
C GLU A 173 -11.90 10.22 -17.11
N VAL A 174 -12.77 10.42 -18.09
CA VAL A 174 -13.89 9.48 -18.38
C VAL A 174 -13.38 8.08 -18.66
N THR A 175 -12.36 7.95 -19.51
CA THR A 175 -11.78 6.64 -19.88
C THR A 175 -11.18 5.95 -18.66
N TYR A 176 -10.41 6.68 -17.86
CA TYR A 176 -9.77 6.20 -16.65
C TYR A 176 -10.81 5.69 -15.64
N ILE A 177 -11.84 6.49 -15.36
CA ILE A 177 -12.91 6.13 -14.42
C ILE A 177 -13.69 4.91 -14.94
N THR A 178 -13.92 4.83 -16.25
CA THR A 178 -14.58 3.67 -16.87
C THR A 178 -13.76 2.39 -16.70
N VAL A 179 -12.45 2.44 -16.96
CA VAL A 179 -11.56 1.30 -16.76
C VAL A 179 -11.48 0.91 -15.27
N GLN A 180 -11.41 1.89 -14.37
CA GLN A 180 -11.46 1.64 -12.93
C GLN A 180 -12.76 0.95 -12.51
N PHE A 181 -13.90 1.38 -13.04
CA PHE A 181 -15.19 0.75 -12.78
C PHE A 181 -15.22 -0.69 -13.26
N CYS A 182 -14.77 -0.96 -14.49
CA CYS A 182 -14.70 -2.32 -15.01
C CYS A 182 -13.78 -3.20 -14.15
N ALA A 183 -12.63 -2.67 -13.72
CA ALA A 183 -11.71 -3.34 -12.81
C ALA A 183 -12.38 -3.66 -11.46
N MET A 184 -13.11 -2.69 -10.88
CA MET A 184 -13.86 -2.89 -9.64
C MET A 184 -15.01 -3.87 -9.80
N LEU A 185 -15.69 -3.88 -10.94
CA LEU A 185 -16.78 -4.81 -11.24
C LEU A 185 -16.27 -6.25 -11.27
N VAL A 186 -15.15 -6.49 -11.98
CA VAL A 186 -14.50 -7.81 -12.01
C VAL A 186 -14.07 -8.22 -10.61
N MET A 187 -13.45 -7.31 -9.85
CA MET A 187 -13.03 -7.57 -8.47
C MET A 187 -14.22 -7.91 -7.56
N SER A 188 -15.31 -7.16 -7.64
CA SER A 188 -16.52 -7.42 -6.86
C SER A 188 -17.18 -8.74 -7.23
N ILE A 189 -17.31 -9.05 -8.53
CA ILE A 189 -17.86 -10.35 -8.98
C ILE A 189 -17.00 -11.50 -8.44
N TYR A 190 -15.68 -11.38 -8.56
CA TYR A 190 -14.75 -12.37 -8.07
C TYR A 190 -14.84 -12.53 -6.54
N ALA A 191 -14.80 -11.43 -5.79
CA ALA A 191 -14.94 -11.46 -4.33
C ALA A 191 -16.30 -12.04 -3.90
N CYS A 192 -17.41 -11.66 -4.53
CA CYS A 192 -18.73 -12.20 -4.19
C CYS A 192 -18.83 -13.69 -4.52
N SER A 193 -18.38 -14.14 -5.70
CA SER A 193 -18.38 -15.55 -6.10
C SER A 193 -17.61 -16.40 -5.08
N ARG A 194 -16.44 -15.92 -4.65
CA ARG A 194 -15.61 -16.59 -3.65
C ARG A 194 -16.23 -16.57 -2.25
N ALA A 195 -16.95 -15.52 -1.88
CA ALA A 195 -17.61 -15.44 -0.58
C ALA A 195 -18.72 -16.48 -0.49
N THR A 196 -19.50 -16.65 -1.57
CA THR A 196 -20.55 -17.67 -1.65
C THR A 196 -19.98 -19.09 -1.60
N GLU A 197 -18.87 -19.37 -2.32
CA GLU A 197 -18.20 -20.68 -2.26
C GLU A 197 -17.73 -21.06 -0.84
N ARG A 198 -17.48 -20.07 0.03
CA ARG A 198 -16.89 -20.25 1.37
C ARG A 198 -17.90 -20.30 2.52
N GLN A 199 -19.20 -20.13 2.25
CA GLN A 199 -20.25 -20.26 3.27
C GLN A 199 -20.27 -21.65 3.94
N THR A 200 -19.64 -22.66 3.33
CA THR A 200 -19.53 -24.02 3.87
C THR A 200 -18.17 -24.26 4.54
N GLY A 201 -18.04 -23.88 5.82
CA GLY A 201 -16.98 -24.37 6.72
C GLY A 201 -15.62 -23.68 6.62
N CYS A 202 -15.52 -22.49 6.00
CA CYS A 202 -14.27 -21.71 6.01
C CYS A 202 -14.15 -20.90 7.31
N ALA A 203 -13.05 -21.07 8.05
CA ALA A 203 -12.78 -20.30 9.27
C ALA A 203 -12.59 -18.78 9.05
N TYR A 204 -12.57 -18.31 7.80
CA TYR A 204 -12.33 -16.91 7.41
C TYR A 204 -13.50 -16.29 6.64
N TYR A 205 -14.70 -16.84 6.83
CA TYR A 205 -15.89 -16.36 6.14
C TYR A 205 -16.16 -14.88 6.45
N ASP A 206 -15.96 -14.47 7.70
CA ASP A 206 -16.24 -13.09 8.14
C ASP A 206 -15.24 -12.10 7.54
N GLU A 207 -13.93 -12.37 7.60
CA GLU A 207 -12.89 -11.52 7.00
C GLU A 207 -13.06 -11.39 5.49
N PHE A 208 -13.38 -12.50 4.83
CA PHE A 208 -13.61 -12.50 3.39
C PHE A 208 -14.90 -11.77 3.01
N GLY A 209 -15.95 -11.87 3.83
CA GLY A 209 -17.16 -11.09 3.71
C GLY A 209 -16.87 -9.59 3.75
N TYR A 210 -16.05 -9.13 4.70
CA TYR A 210 -15.60 -7.73 4.73
C TYR A 210 -14.86 -7.33 3.45
N MET A 211 -13.98 -8.17 2.90
CA MET A 211 -13.32 -7.83 1.62
C MET A 211 -14.30 -7.69 0.45
N ALA A 212 -15.33 -8.54 0.38
CA ALA A 212 -16.38 -8.42 -0.64
C ALA A 212 -17.18 -7.11 -0.47
N HIS A 213 -17.50 -6.73 0.77
CA HIS A 213 -18.14 -5.44 1.07
C HIS A 213 -17.25 -4.25 0.71
N ALA A 214 -15.94 -4.32 0.96
CA ALA A 214 -14.99 -3.28 0.56
C ALA A 214 -14.90 -3.15 -0.97
N ALA A 215 -14.87 -4.28 -1.70
CA ALA A 215 -14.88 -4.27 -3.15
C ALA A 215 -16.19 -3.65 -3.68
N PHE A 216 -17.33 -4.01 -3.09
CA PHE A 216 -18.63 -3.44 -3.43
C PHE A 216 -18.70 -1.92 -3.15
N ALA A 217 -18.12 -1.45 -2.05
CA ALA A 217 -18.04 -0.02 -1.73
C ALA A 217 -17.29 0.77 -2.81
N LEU A 218 -16.15 0.24 -3.27
CA LEU A 218 -15.36 0.82 -4.35
C LEU A 218 -16.08 0.75 -5.70
N LEU A 219 -16.82 -0.34 -5.98
CA LEU A 219 -17.66 -0.45 -7.17
C LEU A 219 -18.77 0.61 -7.18
N LEU A 220 -19.50 0.76 -6.07
CA LEU A 220 -20.55 1.77 -5.93
C LEU A 220 -19.97 3.18 -6.11
N ARG A 221 -18.83 3.45 -5.49
CA ARG A 221 -18.12 4.72 -5.64
C ARG A 221 -17.75 4.99 -7.10
N SER A 222 -17.17 4.00 -7.77
CA SER A 222 -16.76 4.14 -9.18
C SER A 222 -17.96 4.29 -10.12
N PHE A 223 -19.09 3.63 -9.83
CA PHE A 223 -20.33 3.79 -10.58
C PHE A 223 -20.88 5.21 -10.47
N CYS A 224 -20.97 5.74 -9.25
CA CYS A 224 -21.41 7.11 -9.02
C CYS A 224 -20.52 8.11 -9.75
N GLU A 225 -19.21 7.88 -9.74
CA GLU A 225 -18.25 8.74 -10.44
C GLU A 225 -18.49 8.76 -11.96
N ILE A 226 -18.74 7.60 -12.60
CA ILE A 226 -19.09 7.55 -14.03
C ILE A 226 -20.34 8.37 -14.31
N VAL A 227 -21.38 8.18 -13.50
CA VAL A 227 -22.66 8.87 -13.69
C VAL A 227 -22.45 10.38 -13.57
N ILE A 228 -21.72 10.83 -12.53
CA ILE A 228 -21.47 12.25 -12.28
C ILE A 228 -20.65 12.88 -13.41
N VAL A 229 -19.56 12.24 -13.82
CA VAL A 229 -18.73 12.75 -14.93
C VAL A 229 -19.53 12.77 -16.24
N GLY A 230 -20.37 11.77 -16.48
CA GLY A 230 -21.27 11.75 -17.63
C GLY A 230 -22.36 12.82 -17.62
N GLN A 231 -22.79 13.30 -16.44
CA GLN A 231 -23.72 14.43 -16.33
C GLN A 231 -23.02 15.78 -16.50
N LEU A 232 -21.78 15.92 -15.99
CA LEU A 232 -20.96 17.11 -16.16
C LEU A 232 -20.68 17.44 -17.64
N ASP A 233 -20.63 16.43 -18.49
CA ASP A 233 -20.46 16.56 -19.94
C ASP A 233 -21.76 17.01 -20.67
N ARG A 234 -22.93 16.85 -20.05
CA ARG A 234 -24.25 17.12 -20.67
C ARG A 234 -24.89 18.43 -20.24
N SER A 235 -24.65 18.90 -19.03
CA SER A 235 -25.28 20.11 -18.49
C SER A 235 -24.26 21.03 -17.81
N HIS A 236 -23.80 22.04 -18.54
CA HIS A 236 -22.87 23.06 -18.01
C HIS A 236 -23.56 24.09 -17.09
N SER A 237 -24.90 24.19 -17.09
CA SER A 237 -25.61 25.19 -16.27
C SER A 237 -25.60 24.88 -14.77
N ASP A 238 -25.49 23.58 -14.41
CA ASP A 238 -25.67 23.13 -13.03
C ASP A 238 -24.41 22.46 -12.46
N ILE A 239 -23.21 22.90 -12.84
CA ILE A 239 -21.92 22.24 -12.47
C ILE A 239 -21.77 21.99 -10.95
N TYR A 240 -22.35 22.85 -10.12
CA TYR A 240 -22.23 22.78 -8.67
C TYR A 240 -22.93 21.57 -8.04
N ASP A 241 -24.08 21.15 -8.56
CA ASP A 241 -24.86 20.08 -7.94
C ASP A 241 -24.24 18.68 -8.15
N PRO A 242 -23.77 18.31 -9.37
CA PRO A 242 -23.01 17.09 -9.59
C PRO A 242 -21.70 17.05 -8.79
N GLN A 243 -21.02 18.19 -8.60
CA GLN A 243 -19.81 18.26 -7.77
C GLN A 243 -20.13 18.00 -6.29
N ARG A 244 -21.20 18.58 -5.75
CA ARG A 244 -21.66 18.28 -4.39
C ARG A 244 -22.05 16.83 -4.22
N ALA A 245 -22.77 16.27 -5.20
CA ALA A 245 -23.11 14.85 -5.20
C ALA A 245 -21.86 13.96 -5.22
N ARG A 246 -20.81 14.37 -5.96
CA ARG A 246 -19.50 13.70 -5.97
C ARG A 246 -18.92 13.63 -4.57
N ASP A 247 -18.83 14.77 -3.89
CA ASP A 247 -18.26 14.85 -2.54
C ASP A 247 -19.02 14.00 -1.52
N VAL A 248 -20.37 14.06 -1.56
CA VAL A 248 -21.22 13.26 -0.67
C VAL A 248 -21.03 11.76 -0.91
N MET A 249 -21.12 11.32 -2.17
CA MET A 249 -20.99 9.90 -2.50
C MET A 249 -19.58 9.38 -2.21
N TYR A 250 -18.55 10.18 -2.52
CA TYR A 250 -17.17 9.84 -2.23
C TYR A 250 -16.95 9.72 -0.72
N GLY A 251 -17.48 10.65 0.08
CA GLY A 251 -17.36 10.63 1.53
C GLY A 251 -18.06 9.44 2.18
N LEU A 252 -19.33 9.17 1.81
CA LEU A 252 -20.10 8.04 2.34
C LEU A 252 -19.45 6.69 1.98
N CYS A 253 -19.06 6.51 0.71
CA CYS A 253 -18.39 5.29 0.28
C CYS A 253 -17.02 5.13 0.95
N SER A 254 -16.29 6.22 1.19
CA SER A 254 -15.00 6.18 1.89
C SER A 254 -15.16 5.79 3.35
N ILE A 255 -16.15 6.34 4.07
CA ILE A 255 -16.47 5.93 5.45
C ILE A 255 -16.76 4.43 5.50
N TYR A 256 -17.67 3.96 4.63
CA TYR A 256 -18.03 2.55 4.60
C TYR A 256 -16.84 1.65 4.28
N LEU A 257 -16.04 2.03 3.27
CA LEU A 257 -14.83 1.31 2.89
C LEU A 257 -13.84 1.17 4.05
N VAL A 258 -13.49 2.26 4.72
CA VAL A 258 -12.46 2.20 5.78
C VAL A 258 -12.93 1.46 7.02
N LEU A 259 -14.22 1.55 7.36
CA LEU A 259 -14.80 0.77 8.45
C LEU A 259 -14.71 -0.73 8.15
N VAL A 260 -15.10 -1.13 6.95
CA VAL A 260 -15.05 -2.53 6.54
C VAL A 260 -13.60 -3.04 6.48
N VAL A 261 -12.68 -2.27 5.87
CA VAL A 261 -11.26 -2.66 5.78
C VAL A 261 -10.59 -2.79 7.16
N ALA A 262 -10.98 -1.97 8.14
CA ALA A 262 -10.45 -2.05 9.50
C ALA A 262 -10.71 -3.41 10.17
N PHE A 263 -11.79 -4.10 9.80
CA PHE A 263 -12.12 -5.45 10.29
C PHE A 263 -11.66 -6.57 9.37
N ALA A 264 -11.36 -6.24 8.11
CA ALA A 264 -10.98 -7.21 7.10
C ALA A 264 -9.53 -7.73 7.30
N VAL A 265 -8.64 -6.93 7.88
CA VAL A 265 -7.28 -7.36 8.24
C VAL A 265 -7.28 -7.96 9.67
N PRO A 266 -6.71 -9.17 9.87
CA PRO A 266 -6.69 -9.81 11.17
C PRO A 266 -5.90 -9.00 12.21
N GLU A 267 -6.33 -9.11 13.47
CA GLU A 267 -5.72 -8.42 14.60
C GLU A 267 -4.28 -8.87 14.84
N LYS A 268 -3.45 -7.93 15.25
CA LYS A 268 -2.11 -8.23 15.75
C LYS A 268 -2.17 -9.30 16.85
N GLY A 269 -1.47 -10.41 16.64
CA GLY A 269 -1.40 -11.53 17.58
C GLY A 269 -2.37 -12.68 17.29
N LYS A 270 -3.32 -12.53 16.35
CA LYS A 270 -3.97 -13.69 15.74
C LYS A 270 -3.00 -14.30 14.73
N GLU A 271 -2.62 -15.55 14.92
CA GLU A 271 -1.76 -16.26 13.98
C GLU A 271 -2.45 -16.31 12.62
N ASP A 272 -1.71 -15.92 11.58
CA ASP A 272 -2.22 -16.01 10.22
C ASP A 272 -2.30 -17.50 9.85
N PRO A 273 -3.49 -18.01 9.52
CA PRO A 273 -3.66 -19.42 9.14
C PRO A 273 -2.87 -19.83 7.90
N LEU A 274 -2.58 -18.87 7.02
CA LEU A 274 -1.77 -19.11 5.84
C LEU A 274 -0.31 -19.30 6.25
N VAL A 275 0.15 -18.53 7.25
CA VAL A 275 1.47 -18.69 7.88
C VAL A 275 1.55 -20.01 8.65
N ILE A 276 0.50 -20.41 9.37
CA ILE A 276 0.44 -21.74 10.03
C ILE A 276 0.56 -22.86 9.00
N LYS A 277 -0.21 -22.80 7.90
CA LYS A 277 -0.15 -23.80 6.83
C LYS A 277 1.20 -23.82 6.11
N ASP A 278 1.81 -22.66 5.89
CA ASP A 278 3.13 -22.55 5.29
C ASP A 278 4.20 -23.13 6.23
N HIS A 279 4.16 -22.83 7.53
CA HIS A 279 5.03 -23.46 8.53
C HIS A 279 4.86 -24.98 8.58
N ALA A 280 3.62 -25.49 8.58
CA ALA A 280 3.36 -26.92 8.54
C ALA A 280 3.91 -27.57 7.26
N ALA A 281 3.77 -26.92 6.10
CA ALA A 281 4.34 -27.41 4.84
C ALA A 281 5.88 -27.42 4.88
N VAL A 282 6.50 -26.39 5.45
CA VAL A 282 7.96 -26.31 5.64
C VAL A 282 8.47 -27.40 6.57
N GLU A 283 7.80 -27.62 7.71
CA GLU A 283 8.13 -28.68 8.66
C GLU A 283 7.99 -30.07 8.03
N GLU A 284 6.94 -30.29 7.25
CA GLU A 284 6.73 -31.56 6.55
C GLU A 284 7.78 -31.80 5.46
N ILE A 285 8.14 -30.79 4.66
CA ILE A 285 9.25 -30.92 3.69
C ILE A 285 10.56 -31.19 4.42
N LYS A 286 10.82 -30.53 5.55
CA LYS A 286 12.00 -30.78 6.36
C LYS A 286 12.05 -32.23 6.85
N ARG A 287 10.93 -32.75 7.36
CA ARG A 287 10.78 -34.15 7.77
C ARG A 287 11.06 -35.11 6.61
N LEU A 288 10.48 -34.85 5.43
CA LEU A 288 10.70 -35.67 4.23
C LEU A 288 12.16 -35.64 3.75
N ILE A 289 12.84 -34.50 3.89
CA ILE A 289 14.28 -34.39 3.60
C ILE A 289 15.10 -35.22 4.59
N GLU A 290 14.83 -35.12 5.88
CA GLU A 290 15.51 -35.89 6.93
C GLU A 290 15.32 -37.40 6.71
N GLU A 291 14.09 -37.85 6.44
CA GLU A 291 13.77 -39.25 6.11
C GLU A 291 14.50 -39.71 4.86
N ARG A 292 14.47 -38.92 3.78
CA ARG A 292 15.11 -39.30 2.53
C ARG A 292 16.64 -39.34 2.63
N ILE A 293 17.24 -38.43 3.41
CA ILE A 293 18.68 -38.47 3.69
C ILE A 293 19.00 -39.72 4.52
N ALA A 294 18.22 -40.03 5.55
CA ALA A 294 18.43 -41.22 6.37
C ALA A 294 18.33 -42.52 5.54
N GLU A 295 17.36 -42.60 4.62
CA GLU A 295 17.20 -43.73 3.69
C GLU A 295 18.41 -43.88 2.76
N VAL A 296 18.81 -42.82 2.06
CA VAL A 296 19.88 -42.90 1.05
C VAL A 296 21.25 -43.12 1.71
N THR A 297 21.44 -42.57 2.90
CA THR A 297 22.69 -42.76 3.66
C THR A 297 22.74 -44.07 4.45
N ASP A 298 21.66 -44.86 4.49
CA ASP A 298 21.51 -46.04 5.38
C ASP A 298 21.91 -45.71 6.83
N GLY A 299 21.39 -44.59 7.35
CA GLY A 299 21.73 -44.09 8.68
C GLY A 299 23.19 -43.62 8.82
N GLY A 300 23.79 -43.10 7.75
CA GLY A 300 25.16 -42.55 7.75
C GLY A 300 26.28 -43.53 7.40
N LYS A 301 25.94 -44.72 6.89
CA LYS A 301 26.89 -45.71 6.39
C LYS A 301 27.38 -45.39 4.97
N ASN A 302 26.53 -44.81 4.13
CA ASN A 302 26.87 -44.39 2.77
C ASN A 302 27.25 -42.90 2.71
N THR A 303 27.82 -42.49 1.56
CA THR A 303 28.09 -41.08 1.26
C THR A 303 26.81 -40.25 1.25
N ALA A 304 26.88 -39.00 1.70
CA ALA A 304 25.75 -38.09 1.67
C ALA A 304 25.25 -37.91 0.22
N PRO A 305 23.93 -37.98 -0.04
CA PRO A 305 23.38 -37.66 -1.36
C PRO A 305 23.56 -36.18 -1.67
N THR A 306 23.44 -35.77 -2.94
CA THR A 306 23.31 -34.34 -3.31
C THR A 306 21.91 -33.83 -2.94
N MET A 307 21.79 -32.55 -2.60
CA MET A 307 20.50 -31.96 -2.20
C MET A 307 19.54 -31.96 -3.38
N SER A 308 20.05 -31.75 -4.60
CA SER A 308 19.27 -31.88 -5.82
C SER A 308 18.67 -33.29 -5.98
N SER A 309 19.42 -34.35 -5.66
CA SER A 309 18.91 -35.73 -5.72
C SER A 309 17.83 -35.98 -4.69
N VAL A 310 17.99 -35.47 -3.46
CA VAL A 310 16.99 -35.59 -2.39
C VAL A 310 15.70 -34.88 -2.78
N LEU A 311 15.81 -33.61 -3.17
CA LEU A 311 14.68 -32.77 -3.55
C LEU A 311 13.94 -33.31 -4.79
N ASN A 312 14.66 -33.85 -5.78
CA ASN A 312 14.02 -34.47 -6.95
C ASN A 312 13.21 -35.72 -6.56
N GLY A 313 13.75 -36.58 -5.69
CA GLY A 313 13.02 -37.75 -5.22
C GLY A 313 11.76 -37.39 -4.42
N ILE A 314 11.82 -36.35 -3.58
CA ILE A 314 10.65 -35.85 -2.85
C ILE A 314 9.63 -35.24 -3.82
N GLU A 315 10.08 -34.46 -4.80
CA GLU A 315 9.20 -33.86 -5.81
C GLU A 315 8.50 -34.92 -6.66
N GLU A 316 9.21 -35.98 -7.08
CA GLU A 316 8.63 -37.11 -7.81
C GLU A 316 7.59 -37.86 -6.98
N ASN A 317 7.90 -38.14 -5.71
CA ASN A 317 6.97 -38.78 -4.78
C ASN A 317 5.71 -37.94 -4.57
N LEU A 318 5.86 -36.63 -4.39
CA LEU A 318 4.72 -35.72 -4.25
C LEU A 318 3.89 -35.69 -5.54
N ARG A 319 4.52 -35.60 -6.72
CA ARG A 319 3.82 -35.58 -8.01
C ARG A 319 3.11 -36.89 -8.33
N ALA A 320 3.57 -38.01 -7.77
CA ALA A 320 2.94 -39.32 -7.92
C ALA A 320 1.69 -39.48 -7.02
N GLN A 321 1.49 -38.62 -6.01
CA GLN A 321 0.32 -38.67 -5.14
C GLN A 321 -0.90 -38.06 -5.83
N THR A 322 -2.02 -38.79 -5.80
CA THR A 322 -3.32 -38.24 -6.19
C THR A 322 -3.84 -37.37 -5.06
N VAL A 323 -3.77 -36.05 -5.22
CA VAL A 323 -4.15 -35.09 -4.19
C VAL A 323 -5.62 -34.68 -4.35
N PRO A 324 -6.48 -34.88 -3.33
CA PRO A 324 -7.86 -34.42 -3.37
C PRO A 324 -7.95 -32.88 -3.39
N ALA A 325 -9.07 -32.34 -3.87
CA ALA A 325 -9.20 -30.90 -4.18
C ALA A 325 -9.01 -29.98 -2.95
N ASP A 326 -9.30 -30.48 -1.76
CA ASP A 326 -9.12 -29.83 -0.46
C ASP A 326 -7.66 -29.80 0.00
N ALA A 327 -6.86 -30.81 -0.35
CA ALA A 327 -5.43 -30.89 -0.01
C ALA A 327 -4.49 -30.29 -1.08
N GLN A 328 -5.04 -29.86 -2.23
CA GLN A 328 -4.23 -29.27 -3.31
C GLN A 328 -3.38 -28.10 -2.82
N GLN A 329 -3.92 -27.23 -1.97
CA GLN A 329 -3.19 -26.06 -1.47
C GLN A 329 -1.86 -26.46 -0.79
N GLU A 330 -1.93 -27.38 0.15
CA GLU A 330 -0.77 -27.83 0.92
C GLU A 330 0.27 -28.50 0.01
N TYR A 331 -0.20 -29.27 -0.98
CA TYR A 331 0.66 -29.87 -2.00
C TYR A 331 1.47 -28.83 -2.79
N PHE A 332 0.87 -27.72 -3.20
CA PHE A 332 1.61 -26.68 -3.93
C PHE A 332 2.50 -25.84 -3.02
N MET A 333 2.13 -25.63 -1.75
CA MET A 333 3.03 -25.03 -0.75
C MET A 333 4.31 -25.87 -0.60
N LYS A 334 4.16 -27.20 -0.49
CA LYS A 334 5.29 -28.15 -0.48
C LYS A 334 6.16 -28.04 -1.73
N LEU A 335 5.57 -27.96 -2.93
CA LEU A 335 6.32 -27.77 -4.17
C LEU A 335 7.06 -26.43 -4.25
N ASN A 336 6.44 -25.35 -3.77
CA ASN A 336 7.07 -24.03 -3.73
C ASN A 336 8.26 -24.03 -2.76
N GLU A 337 8.13 -24.70 -1.62
CA GLU A 337 9.22 -24.85 -0.67
C GLU A 337 10.39 -25.65 -1.27
N ILE A 338 10.11 -26.74 -1.99
CA ILE A 338 11.15 -27.48 -2.75
C ILE A 338 11.86 -26.56 -3.75
N ALA A 339 11.13 -25.72 -4.48
CA ALA A 339 11.71 -24.77 -5.43
C ALA A 339 12.58 -23.70 -4.73
N ARG A 340 12.17 -23.24 -3.54
CA ARG A 340 12.96 -22.33 -2.70
C ARG A 340 14.26 -23.00 -2.24
N LEU A 341 14.18 -24.21 -1.68
CA LEU A 341 15.33 -24.98 -1.22
C LEU A 341 16.29 -25.31 -2.36
N ARG A 342 15.79 -25.62 -3.56
CA ARG A 342 16.63 -25.86 -4.75
C ARG A 342 17.48 -24.64 -5.10
N LYS A 343 16.94 -23.43 -4.96
CA LYS A 343 17.72 -22.19 -5.16
C LYS A 343 18.75 -21.98 -4.04
N GLN A 344 18.35 -22.23 -2.79
CA GLN A 344 19.20 -22.03 -1.62
C GLN A 344 20.40 -23.01 -1.60
N PHE A 345 20.18 -24.26 -1.99
CA PHE A 345 21.18 -25.33 -1.96
C PHE A 345 21.74 -25.68 -3.35
N ALA A 346 21.61 -24.78 -4.33
CA ALA A 346 22.07 -25.03 -5.71
C ALA A 346 23.57 -25.39 -5.79
N ASN A 347 24.38 -24.85 -4.88
CA ASN A 347 25.82 -25.05 -4.82
C ASN A 347 26.26 -26.04 -3.72
N TRP A 348 25.33 -26.83 -3.17
CA TRP A 348 25.67 -27.74 -2.09
C TRP A 348 26.28 -29.03 -2.63
N GLU A 349 27.51 -29.32 -2.19
CA GLU A 349 28.25 -30.53 -2.56
C GLU A 349 28.28 -31.54 -1.41
N PRO A 350 28.06 -32.84 -1.68
CA PRO A 350 28.09 -33.87 -0.66
C PRO A 350 29.50 -34.19 -0.17
N VAL A 351 29.62 -34.52 1.12
CA VAL A 351 30.88 -34.99 1.71
C VAL A 351 31.01 -36.50 1.51
N TYR A 352 32.00 -36.91 0.74
CA TYR A 352 32.27 -38.32 0.41
C TYR A 352 32.93 -39.05 1.58
N LYS A 353 32.30 -40.12 2.06
CA LYS A 353 32.88 -41.03 3.05
C LYS A 353 33.67 -42.11 2.29
N GLY A 354 35.01 -42.07 2.34
CA GLY A 354 35.86 -43.16 1.83
C GLY A 354 36.89 -42.82 0.75
N SER A 355 37.30 -41.56 0.57
CA SER A 355 38.57 -41.29 -0.14
C SER A 355 39.74 -41.73 0.76
N ASN A 356 40.29 -42.91 0.52
CA ASN A 356 41.54 -43.42 1.12
C ASN A 356 42.80 -42.61 0.74
N ASN A 357 42.65 -41.35 0.32
CA ASN A 357 43.77 -40.42 0.19
C ASN A 357 43.87 -39.59 1.46
N ALA A 358 44.92 -39.82 2.25
CA ALA A 358 45.32 -39.00 3.39
C ALA A 358 45.51 -37.49 3.03
N ASN A 359 45.61 -37.17 1.73
CA ASN A 359 45.63 -35.79 1.24
C ASN A 359 44.23 -35.13 1.14
N GLY A 360 43.16 -35.92 0.92
CA GLY A 360 41.80 -35.40 0.76
C GLY A 360 41.11 -35.03 2.07
N GLN A 361 41.50 -35.65 3.20
CA GLN A 361 41.00 -35.22 4.53
C GLN A 361 41.50 -33.83 4.90
N ASN A 362 42.72 -33.47 4.51
CA ASN A 362 43.25 -32.12 4.73
C ASN A 362 42.55 -31.08 3.83
N GLU A 363 42.24 -31.41 2.58
CA GLU A 363 41.43 -30.53 1.70
C GLU A 363 39.99 -30.34 2.21
N ILE A 364 39.37 -31.38 2.78
CA ILE A 364 38.01 -31.29 3.36
C ILE A 364 38.02 -30.41 4.61
N ILE A 365 39.02 -30.57 5.49
CA ILE A 365 39.18 -29.68 6.67
C ILE A 365 39.41 -28.24 6.21
N GLU A 366 40.22 -28.03 5.17
CA GLU A 366 40.50 -26.70 4.63
C GLU A 366 39.26 -26.08 3.93
N LEU A 367 38.44 -26.88 3.24
CA LEU A 367 37.17 -26.44 2.63
C LEU A 367 36.09 -26.12 3.68
N VAL A 368 35.99 -26.92 4.74
CA VAL A 368 35.08 -26.65 5.87
C VAL A 368 35.51 -25.38 6.58
N GLU A 369 36.80 -25.22 6.90
CA GLU A 369 37.31 -23.98 7.48
C GLU A 369 37.10 -22.77 6.56
N LYS A 370 37.26 -22.93 5.25
CA LYS A 370 37.07 -21.85 4.28
C LYS A 370 35.60 -21.46 4.13
N ASN A 371 34.68 -22.43 4.18
CA ASN A 371 33.24 -22.17 4.16
C ASN A 371 32.75 -21.58 5.49
N ASP A 372 33.25 -22.03 6.63
CA ASP A 372 32.94 -21.43 7.93
C ASP A 372 33.46 -19.99 8.03
N ARG A 373 34.66 -19.72 7.50
CA ARG A 373 35.18 -18.35 7.39
C ARG A 373 34.36 -17.49 6.43
N LYS A 374 33.85 -18.06 5.32
CA LYS A 374 32.96 -17.35 4.39
C LYS A 374 31.59 -17.06 5.00
N ALA A 375 30.99 -18.04 5.68
CA ALA A 375 29.73 -17.89 6.38
C ALA A 375 29.84 -16.87 7.53
N ALA A 376 30.94 -16.90 8.29
CA ALA A 376 31.23 -15.90 9.32
C ALA A 376 31.48 -14.50 8.72
N ALA A 377 32.09 -14.41 7.53
CA ALA A 377 32.27 -13.14 6.81
C ALA A 377 30.93 -12.61 6.27
N GLU A 378 30.06 -13.46 5.73
CA GLU A 378 28.72 -13.09 5.25
C GLU A 378 27.80 -12.69 6.40
N ASP A 379 27.87 -13.37 7.55
CA ASP A 379 27.14 -13.01 8.77
C ASP A 379 27.66 -11.68 9.37
N ASN A 380 28.98 -11.43 9.31
CA ASN A 380 29.54 -10.11 9.65
C ASN A 380 29.13 -9.03 8.61
N THR A 381 28.95 -9.38 7.34
CA THR A 381 28.52 -8.44 6.29
C THR A 381 27.02 -8.14 6.40
N GLN A 382 26.20 -9.09 6.85
CA GLN A 382 24.80 -8.86 7.19
C GLN A 382 24.67 -8.05 8.50
N ARG A 383 25.47 -8.33 9.54
CA ARG A 383 25.51 -7.53 10.77
C ARG A 383 26.04 -6.12 10.55
N THR A 384 27.04 -5.92 9.69
CA THR A 384 27.56 -4.58 9.36
C THR A 384 26.73 -3.87 8.29
N GLY A 385 26.07 -4.58 7.37
CA GLY A 385 25.15 -4.00 6.38
C GLY A 385 23.85 -3.50 7.00
N VAL A 386 23.24 -4.26 7.92
CA VAL A 386 22.07 -3.83 8.69
C VAL A 386 22.46 -2.84 9.80
N GLY A 387 23.65 -3.01 10.41
CA GLY A 387 24.19 -2.08 11.41
C GLY A 387 24.64 -0.73 10.85
N ARG A 388 25.08 -0.65 9.59
CA ARG A 388 25.46 0.61 8.92
C ARG A 388 24.23 1.38 8.42
N MET A 389 23.13 0.70 8.08
CA MET A 389 21.87 1.38 7.76
C MET A 389 21.21 1.98 9.02
N MET A 390 21.22 1.28 10.17
CA MET A 390 20.68 1.82 11.43
C MET A 390 21.55 2.90 12.09
N ARG A 391 22.89 2.86 11.97
CA ARG A 391 23.75 3.96 12.49
C ARG A 391 23.72 5.23 11.65
N SER A 392 23.21 5.19 10.41
CA SER A 392 23.01 6.41 9.61
C SER A 392 21.75 7.20 10.01
N TRP A 393 20.87 6.62 10.83
CA TRP A 393 19.64 7.26 11.32
C TRP A 393 19.63 7.59 12.82
N GLN A 394 20.61 7.07 13.59
CA GLN A 394 20.82 7.42 15.00
C GLN A 394 22.26 7.88 15.20
N GLY A 395 22.53 9.16 14.98
CA GLY A 395 23.88 9.72 15.14
C GLY A 395 24.05 11.17 14.70
N LYS A 396 23.10 12.05 15.04
CA LYS A 396 23.32 13.51 15.04
C LYS A 396 22.58 14.15 16.21
N SER A 397 23.04 13.86 17.43
CA SER A 397 22.84 14.76 18.56
C SER A 397 24.12 14.81 19.38
N ASN A 398 24.57 16.05 19.59
CA ASN A 398 25.51 16.54 20.59
C ASN A 398 26.90 15.88 20.68
N SER A 399 27.89 16.57 20.09
CA SER A 399 29.18 16.71 20.79
C SER A 399 29.41 18.19 21.06
N GLU A 400 29.36 18.50 22.36
CA GLU A 400 29.82 19.73 22.96
C GLU A 400 31.30 19.94 22.62
N SER A 401 31.65 21.14 22.14
CA SER A 401 33.02 21.63 22.22
C SER A 401 33.05 22.86 23.11
N LYS A 402 33.57 22.67 24.32
CA LYS A 402 34.01 23.75 25.21
C LYS A 402 35.46 24.15 24.87
N PRO A 403 35.89 25.34 25.31
CA PRO A 403 36.74 26.24 24.53
C PRO A 403 38.22 26.02 24.75
N LYS A 404 39.04 26.42 23.77
CA LYS A 404 40.43 26.77 23.99
C LYS A 404 40.57 28.29 24.07
N LYS A 405 41.25 28.70 25.13
CA LYS A 405 41.59 30.07 25.51
C LYS A 405 43.02 30.37 25.06
N ASP A 406 43.25 31.66 24.87
CA ASP A 406 44.48 32.44 25.03
C ASP A 406 45.27 32.89 23.78
N VAL A 407 45.77 34.14 23.94
CA VAL A 407 46.66 35.02 23.16
C VAL A 407 45.90 36.08 22.32
N GLU A 408 45.54 37.25 22.86
CA GLU A 408 46.36 38.43 23.28
C GLU A 408 47.07 39.05 22.06
N GLU A 409 46.54 40.12 21.46
CA GLU A 409 46.88 41.56 21.58
C GLU A 409 45.96 42.25 20.50
N ASP A 410 45.50 43.49 20.50
CA ASP A 410 45.92 44.74 21.13
C ASP A 410 44.72 45.72 21.05
N GLU A 411 44.57 46.56 22.07
CA GLU A 411 43.64 47.71 22.13
C GLU A 411 44.16 48.86 21.23
N PRO A 412 43.31 49.79 20.72
CA PRO A 412 42.98 50.91 21.58
C PRO A 412 41.53 51.41 21.53
N ARG A 413 41.13 51.73 22.75
CA ARG A 413 40.02 52.48 23.34
C ARG A 413 39.26 53.58 22.57
N PRO A 414 38.09 53.96 23.13
CA PRO A 414 36.96 54.61 22.46
C PRO A 414 36.82 56.09 22.83
N GLN A 415 35.78 56.74 22.30
CA GLN A 415 35.13 57.88 22.96
C GLN A 415 33.61 57.92 22.69
N PRO A 416 32.84 58.61 23.57
CA PRO A 416 31.62 58.04 24.15
C PRO A 416 30.33 58.84 23.86
N GLY A 417 29.19 58.23 24.18
CA GLY A 417 27.94 58.93 24.45
C GLY A 417 26.71 58.14 24.01
N VAL A 418 25.53 58.23 24.60
CA VAL A 418 25.02 58.82 25.85
C VAL A 418 23.74 58.01 26.14
N TRP A 419 23.38 57.89 27.42
CA TRP A 419 22.20 57.23 27.95
C TRP A 419 20.87 57.88 27.52
N ALA A 420 19.80 57.07 27.46
CA ALA A 420 18.39 57.35 27.82
C ALA A 420 17.47 56.59 26.84
N THR A 421 16.73 55.54 27.24
CA THR A 421 15.47 55.49 28.03
C THR A 421 14.29 56.24 27.43
N THR A 422 13.13 55.55 27.45
CA THR A 422 11.72 56.02 27.41
C THR A 422 11.30 56.71 26.10
N GLU A 423 10.08 56.65 25.57
CA GLU A 423 8.75 56.14 25.93
C GLU A 423 7.89 56.35 24.67
N ASP A 424 6.84 55.55 24.51
CA ASP A 424 5.48 55.87 24.06
C ASP A 424 5.12 56.82 22.89
N ALA A 425 3.94 56.47 22.33
CA ALA A 425 3.00 57.20 21.47
C ALA A 425 3.29 57.13 19.94
N VAL A 426 2.34 56.77 19.07
CA VAL A 426 0.88 57.01 19.05
C VAL A 426 0.14 55.80 18.47
#